data_AF-A0A023GUI7-F1
#
_entry.id   AF-A0A023GUI7-F1
#
_cell.length_a   1.000
_cell.length_b   1.000
_cell.length_c   1.000
_cell.angle_alpha   90.00
_cell.angle_beta   90.00
_cell.angle_gamma   90.00
#
_symmetry.space_group_name_H-M   'P 1'
#
loop_
_entity.id
_entity.type
_entity.pdbx_description
1 polymer ?
#
loop_
_entity_poly.entity_id
_entity_poly.type
_entity_poly.pdbx_seq_one_letter_code
_entity_poly.pdbx_strand_id
1 'polypeptide(L)'
;MGDTSAARNAWETAQPFPGSPPDNSERHAIDTPDGRYWELNGSGWDAMLGYLADPATLVRFAETRQHQIKVTIIDRAGERTFFEPRTADDQAIIDEAANSYLHDVGLPQQPTGYRWFQRLPDGLTVRDIEKAVYAAIEHLPPDHHPAEAVPAIRAALARLYHARRPSRQIEE
;
A
#
# COMPACT_ATOMS: atom_id res chain seq x y z
N MET A 1 -29.61 -8.48 15.35
CA MET A 1 -29.20 -7.09 15.66
C MET A 1 -27.73 -6.96 15.29
N GLY A 2 -27.29 -6.20 14.30
CA GLY A 2 -27.99 -5.41 13.28
C GLY A 2 -27.20 -5.52 11.97
N ASP A 3 -27.92 -5.44 10.87
CA ASP A 3 -27.36 -5.29 9.53
C ASP A 3 -26.60 -3.95 9.45
N THR A 4 -25.28 -4.01 9.59
CA THR A 4 -24.44 -2.94 9.06
C THR A 4 -24.09 -3.37 7.63
N SER A 5 -24.92 -2.97 6.67
CA SER A 5 -24.44 -2.83 5.30
C SER A 5 -23.41 -1.70 5.33
N ALA A 6 -22.19 -2.03 5.77
CA ALA A 6 -21.06 -1.15 5.62
C ALA A 6 -20.93 -0.93 4.11
N ALA A 7 -21.08 0.33 3.68
CA ALA A 7 -20.84 0.69 2.30
C ALA A 7 -19.50 0.09 1.88
N ARG A 8 -19.47 -0.64 0.76
CA ARG A 8 -18.26 -1.33 0.34
C ARG A 8 -17.12 -0.32 0.27
N ASN A 9 -16.06 -0.55 1.04
CA ASN A 9 -14.95 0.38 1.09
C ASN A 9 -14.06 0.19 -0.16
N ALA A 10 -13.15 1.13 -0.40
CA ALA A 10 -12.35 1.13 -1.62
C ALA A 10 -11.52 -0.15 -1.85
N TRP A 11 -11.11 -0.85 -0.79
CA TRP A 11 -10.46 -2.14 -0.93
C TRP A 11 -11.41 -3.18 -1.52
N GLU A 12 -12.65 -3.24 -1.03
CA GLU A 12 -13.64 -4.22 -1.49
C GLU A 12 -14.12 -3.96 -2.93
N THR A 13 -14.10 -2.69 -3.37
CA THR A 13 -14.49 -2.27 -4.71
C THR A 13 -13.33 -2.16 -5.71
N ALA A 14 -12.10 -2.41 -5.27
CA ALA A 14 -10.92 -2.30 -6.10
C ALA A 14 -11.01 -3.23 -7.33
N GLN A 15 -10.66 -2.67 -8.49
CA GLN A 15 -10.71 -3.40 -9.75
C GLN A 15 -9.55 -4.41 -9.83
N PRO A 16 -9.67 -5.46 -10.66
CA PRO A 16 -8.53 -6.32 -10.97
C PRO A 16 -7.38 -5.51 -11.58
N PHE A 17 -6.15 -5.87 -11.24
CA PHE A 17 -4.96 -5.31 -11.87
C PHE A 17 -4.99 -5.59 -13.39
N PRO A 18 -4.62 -4.62 -14.24
CA PRO A 18 -4.63 -4.81 -15.68
C PRO A 18 -3.50 -5.76 -16.12
N GLY A 19 -3.87 -7.01 -16.43
CA GLY A 19 -2.95 -8.06 -16.86
C GLY A 19 -2.28 -8.79 -15.68
N SER A 20 -1.07 -9.30 -15.92
CA SER A 20 -0.27 -10.00 -14.90
C SER A 20 0.88 -9.11 -14.44
N PRO A 21 0.91 -8.69 -13.17
CA PRO A 21 2.00 -7.89 -12.64
C PRO A 21 3.26 -8.76 -12.45
N PRO A 22 4.48 -8.21 -12.63
CA PRO A 22 5.72 -8.96 -12.49
C PRO A 22 5.88 -9.53 -11.07
N ASP A 23 6.64 -10.62 -10.96
CA ASP A 23 6.89 -11.29 -9.69
C ASP A 23 7.88 -10.53 -8.78
N ASN A 24 8.64 -9.58 -9.34
CA ASN A 24 9.64 -8.77 -8.63
C ASN A 24 9.44 -7.26 -8.89
N SER A 25 8.38 -6.68 -8.33
CA SER A 25 8.06 -5.25 -8.47
C SER A 25 8.45 -4.39 -7.26
N GLU A 26 9.36 -4.85 -6.40
CA GLU A 26 9.76 -4.09 -5.21
C GLU A 26 10.11 -2.64 -5.57
N ARG A 27 9.23 -1.72 -5.15
CA ARG A 27 9.37 -0.25 -5.23
C ARG A 27 9.54 0.35 -6.63
N HIS A 28 9.26 -0.39 -7.69
CA HIS A 28 9.29 0.13 -9.06
C HIS A 28 7.90 0.40 -9.61
N ALA A 29 7.80 1.40 -10.49
CA ALA A 29 6.60 1.60 -11.29
C ALA A 29 6.45 0.44 -12.28
N ILE A 30 5.23 -0.07 -12.41
CA ILE A 30 4.82 -1.08 -13.37
C ILE A 30 4.04 -0.37 -14.46
N ASP A 31 4.59 -0.32 -15.67
CA ASP A 31 3.91 0.24 -16.83
C ASP A 31 2.89 -0.77 -17.37
N THR A 32 1.65 -0.30 -17.55
CA THR A 32 0.55 -1.07 -18.15
C THR A 32 -0.16 -0.22 -19.20
N PRO A 33 -0.96 -0.81 -20.11
CA PRO A 33 -1.75 -0.05 -21.06
C PRO A 33 -2.70 0.98 -20.41
N ASP A 34 -3.17 0.70 -19.19
CA ASP A 34 -4.14 1.54 -18.47
C ASP A 34 -3.48 2.60 -17.58
N GLY A 35 -2.14 2.61 -17.51
CA GLY A 35 -1.36 3.55 -16.72
C GLY A 35 -0.21 2.89 -15.96
N ARG A 36 0.42 3.68 -15.10
CA ARG A 36 1.55 3.24 -14.28
C ARG A 36 1.09 2.95 -12.87
N TYR A 37 1.54 1.86 -12.29
CA TYR A 37 1.14 1.41 -10.96
C TYR A 37 2.36 1.17 -10.09
N TRP A 38 2.21 1.21 -8.77
CA TRP A 38 3.22 0.77 -7.84
C TRP A 38 2.60 -0.22 -6.85
N GLU A 39 3.36 -1.24 -6.50
CA GLU A 39 2.94 -2.28 -5.57
C GLU A 39 3.04 -1.77 -4.13
N LEU A 40 1.95 -1.94 -3.37
CA LEU A 40 1.90 -1.68 -1.94
C LEU A 40 2.40 -2.96 -1.26
N ASN A 41 3.66 -2.97 -0.82
CA ASN A 41 4.46 -4.17 -0.52
C ASN A 41 4.06 -4.95 0.76
N GLY A 42 2.77 -4.96 1.12
CA GLY A 42 2.25 -5.68 2.28
C GLY A 42 2.56 -5.02 3.62
N SER A 43 3.22 -3.86 3.66
CA SER A 43 3.32 -3.07 4.88
C SER A 43 2.07 -2.22 5.09
N GLY A 44 1.66 -2.04 6.36
CA GLY A 44 0.55 -1.15 6.71
C GLY A 44 0.80 0.31 6.30
N TRP A 45 2.06 0.74 6.26
CA TRP A 45 2.48 2.05 5.75
C TRP A 45 2.14 2.21 4.27
N ASP A 46 2.56 1.29 3.40
CA ASP A 46 2.27 1.39 1.97
C ASP A 46 0.77 1.23 1.67
N ALA A 47 0.07 0.35 2.41
CA ALA A 47 -1.38 0.24 2.31
C ALA A 47 -2.08 1.55 2.68
N MET A 48 -1.63 2.24 3.73
CA MET A 48 -2.10 3.57 4.11
C MET A 48 -1.83 4.58 2.99
N LEU A 49 -0.61 4.63 2.44
CA LEU A 49 -0.28 5.57 1.37
C LEU A 49 -1.16 5.35 0.13
N GLY A 50 -1.36 4.10 -0.29
CA GLY A 50 -2.25 3.78 -1.41
C GLY A 50 -3.69 4.23 -1.15
N TYR A 51 -4.23 3.91 0.03
CA TYR A 51 -5.60 4.31 0.38
C TYR A 51 -5.78 5.82 0.49
N LEU A 52 -4.80 6.54 1.05
CA LEU A 52 -4.86 8.00 1.19
C LEU A 52 -4.62 8.74 -0.13
N ALA A 53 -4.01 8.09 -1.11
CA ALA A 53 -3.66 8.70 -2.39
C ALA A 53 -4.90 8.96 -3.26
N ASP A 54 -5.52 7.89 -3.76
CA ASP A 54 -6.81 7.96 -4.44
C ASP A 54 -7.46 6.57 -4.38
N PRO A 55 -8.37 6.34 -3.41
CA PRO A 55 -9.01 5.04 -3.23
C PRO A 55 -9.71 4.52 -4.49
N ALA A 56 -10.15 5.39 -5.39
CA ALA A 56 -10.85 5.00 -6.63
C ALA A 56 -9.91 4.37 -7.68
N THR A 57 -8.60 4.47 -7.48
CA THR A 57 -7.57 3.97 -8.41
C THR A 57 -6.75 2.81 -7.85
N LEU A 58 -7.19 2.28 -6.70
CA LEU A 58 -6.68 1.03 -6.16
C LEU A 58 -7.08 -0.14 -7.06
N VAL A 59 -6.13 -1.03 -7.30
CA VAL A 59 -6.34 -2.27 -8.02
C VAL A 59 -5.70 -3.43 -7.26
N ARG A 60 -6.20 -4.64 -7.49
CA ARG A 60 -5.74 -5.85 -6.81
C ARG A 60 -5.46 -7.00 -7.76
N PHE A 61 -4.50 -7.84 -7.42
CA PHE A 61 -4.20 -9.08 -8.11
C PHE A 61 -4.14 -10.21 -7.08
N ALA A 62 -4.66 -11.40 -7.39
CA ALA A 62 -4.58 -12.53 -6.46
C ALA A 62 -3.11 -12.86 -6.17
N GLU A 63 -2.74 -13.02 -4.90
CA GLU A 63 -1.36 -13.38 -4.55
C GLU A 63 -1.11 -14.84 -4.92
N THR A 64 -0.14 -15.06 -5.80
CA THR A 64 0.24 -16.39 -6.31
C THR A 64 1.72 -16.69 -6.10
N ARG A 65 2.50 -15.73 -5.59
CA ARG A 65 3.94 -15.89 -5.38
C ARG A 65 4.20 -16.84 -4.22
N GLN A 66 5.24 -17.66 -4.38
CA GLN A 66 5.79 -18.44 -3.27
C GLN A 66 6.79 -17.58 -2.51
N HIS A 67 6.40 -17.11 -1.34
CA HIS A 67 7.25 -16.30 -0.48
C HIS A 67 8.17 -17.19 0.36
N GLN A 68 9.34 -16.67 0.71
CA GLN A 68 10.24 -17.29 1.69
C GLN A 68 10.35 -16.38 2.92
N ILE A 69 10.58 -16.99 4.08
CA ILE A 69 10.96 -16.31 5.31
C ILE A 69 12.42 -16.62 5.64
N LYS A 70 13.11 -15.63 6.22
CA LYS A 70 14.44 -15.81 6.77
C LYS A 70 14.30 -16.13 8.25
N VAL A 71 14.69 -17.33 8.65
CA VAL A 71 14.66 -17.78 10.04
C VAL A 71 16.04 -17.58 10.63
N THR A 72 16.13 -16.79 11.69
CA THR A 72 17.35 -16.62 12.49
C THR A 72 17.11 -17.17 13.88
N ILE A 73 17.86 -18.22 14.25
CA ILE A 73 17.83 -18.83 15.58
C ILE A 73 19.10 -18.45 16.29
N ILE A 74 18.95 -17.82 17.46
CA ILE A 74 20.06 -17.46 18.35
C ILE A 74 19.88 -18.30 19.62
N ASP A 75 20.80 -19.23 19.86
CA ASP A 75 20.82 -20.07 21.06
C ASP A 75 22.23 -20.15 21.66
N ARG A 76 22.42 -21.00 22.67
CA ARG A 76 23.73 -21.16 23.35
C ARG A 76 24.83 -21.72 22.44
N ALA A 77 24.48 -22.34 21.30
CA ALA A 77 25.42 -22.86 20.31
C ALA A 77 25.79 -21.82 19.23
N GLY A 78 25.15 -20.65 19.22
CA GLY A 78 25.44 -19.53 18.33
C GLY A 78 24.23 -19.07 17.53
N GLU A 79 24.50 -18.28 16.50
CA GLU A 79 23.51 -17.79 15.55
C GLU A 79 23.51 -18.67 14.29
N ARG A 80 22.33 -19.16 13.90
CA ARG A 80 22.12 -19.84 12.62
C ARG A 80 20.99 -19.18 11.85
N THR A 81 21.20 -19.01 10.55
CA THR A 81 20.24 -18.38 9.64
C THR A 81 20.00 -19.28 8.44
N PHE A 82 18.74 -19.50 8.08
CA PHE A 82 18.32 -20.25 6.90
C PHE A 82 16.99 -19.71 6.35
N PHE A 83 16.58 -20.19 5.17
CA PHE A 83 15.33 -19.78 4.51
C PHE A 83 14.36 -20.94 4.45
N GLU A 84 13.08 -20.65 4.70
CA GLU A 84 11.98 -21.61 4.59
C GLU A 84 10.82 -21.01 3.79
N PRO A 85 9.98 -21.83 3.13
CA PRO A 85 8.74 -21.36 2.54
C PRO A 85 7.85 -20.68 3.59
N ARG A 86 7.28 -19.52 3.25
CA ARG A 86 6.30 -18.84 4.09
C ARG A 86 5.06 -19.73 4.23
N THR A 87 4.66 -19.98 5.47
CA THR A 87 3.42 -20.72 5.78
C THR A 87 2.19 -19.81 5.74
N ALA A 88 1.00 -20.40 5.82
CA ALA A 88 -0.24 -19.64 5.97
C ALA A 88 -0.28 -18.84 7.28
N ASP A 89 0.28 -19.39 8.36
CA ASP A 89 0.36 -18.72 9.67
C ASP A 89 1.31 -17.52 9.61
N ASP A 90 2.46 -17.66 8.95
CA ASP A 90 3.38 -16.54 8.72
C ASP A 90 2.70 -15.41 7.92
N GLN A 91 1.91 -15.77 6.90
CA GLN A 91 1.17 -14.79 6.11
C GLN A 91 0.07 -14.10 6.95
N ALA A 92 -0.64 -14.85 7.80
CA ALA A 92 -1.64 -14.29 8.69
C ALA A 92 -1.05 -13.26 9.67
N ILE A 93 0.14 -13.52 10.21
CA ILE A 93 0.86 -12.58 11.09
C ILE A 93 1.22 -11.28 10.34
N ILE A 94 1.70 -11.39 9.10
CA ILE A 94 2.02 -10.22 8.26
C ILE A 94 0.76 -9.40 7.96
N ASP A 95 -0.32 -10.08 7.56
CA ASP A 95 -1.59 -9.45 7.24
C ASP A 95 -2.22 -8.79 8.48
N GLU A 96 -2.12 -9.42 9.65
CA GLU A 96 -2.56 -8.87 10.93
C GLU A 96 -1.75 -7.62 11.30
N ALA A 97 -0.42 -7.66 11.16
CA ALA A 97 0.43 -6.50 11.44
C ALA A 97 0.09 -5.31 10.52
N ALA A 98 -0.14 -5.55 9.23
CA ALA A 98 -0.55 -4.52 8.30
C ALA A 98 -1.93 -3.94 8.65
N ASN A 99 -2.90 -4.80 8.99
CA ASN A 99 -4.25 -4.37 9.36
C ASN A 99 -4.33 -3.70 10.74
N SER A 100 -3.50 -4.09 11.70
CA SER A 100 -3.34 -3.40 12.98
C SER A 100 -2.88 -1.96 12.75
N TYR A 101 -1.87 -1.78 11.89
CA TYR A 101 -1.41 -0.44 11.52
C TYR A 101 -2.51 0.40 10.87
N LEU A 102 -3.26 -0.17 9.91
CA LEU A 102 -4.38 0.52 9.25
C LEU A 102 -5.47 0.93 10.25
N HIS A 103 -5.79 0.04 11.20
CA HIS A 103 -6.72 0.32 12.27
C HIS A 103 -6.24 1.49 13.15
N ASP A 104 -4.97 1.51 13.54
CA ASP A 104 -4.39 2.57 14.37
C ASP A 104 -4.45 3.96 13.72
N VAL A 105 -4.47 4.02 12.38
CA VAL A 105 -4.64 5.26 11.62
C VAL A 105 -6.10 5.52 11.20
N GLY A 106 -7.05 4.71 11.68
CA GLY A 106 -8.49 4.87 11.41
C GLY A 106 -8.91 4.52 9.98
N LEU A 107 -8.14 3.69 9.28
CA LEU A 107 -8.44 3.22 7.93
C LEU A 107 -9.08 1.83 7.94
N PRO A 108 -9.88 1.48 6.92
CA PRO A 108 -10.46 0.15 6.81
C PRO A 108 -9.39 -0.91 6.57
N GLN A 109 -9.64 -2.10 7.11
CA GLN A 109 -8.80 -3.27 6.92
C GLN A 109 -8.72 -3.65 5.43
N GLN A 110 -7.52 -4.03 5.02
CA GLN A 110 -7.20 -4.52 3.70
C GLN A 110 -7.50 -6.03 3.61
N PRO A 111 -8.29 -6.49 2.63
CA PRO A 111 -8.52 -7.92 2.39
C PRO A 111 -7.21 -8.67 2.08
N THR A 112 -7.09 -9.86 2.65
CA THR A 112 -5.92 -10.74 2.53
C THR A 112 -5.94 -11.55 1.22
N GLY A 113 -4.80 -12.16 0.87
CA GLY A 113 -4.68 -12.99 -0.33
C GLY A 113 -4.56 -12.21 -1.65
N TYR A 114 -4.32 -10.90 -1.58
CA TYR A 114 -4.12 -10.04 -2.74
C TYR A 114 -2.82 -9.26 -2.65
N ARG A 115 -2.21 -9.05 -3.82
CA ARG A 115 -1.26 -7.98 -4.07
C ARG A 115 -2.03 -6.72 -4.40
N TRP A 116 -1.70 -5.62 -3.73
CA TRP A 116 -2.38 -4.35 -3.89
C TRP A 116 -1.51 -3.36 -4.65
N PHE A 117 -2.13 -2.59 -5.52
CA PHE A 117 -1.43 -1.59 -6.31
C PHE A 117 -2.21 -0.30 -6.34
N GLN A 118 -1.47 0.79 -6.38
CA GLN A 118 -2.01 2.12 -6.51
C GLN A 118 -1.56 2.69 -7.85
N ARG A 119 -2.46 3.36 -8.57
CA ARG A 119 -2.08 4.06 -9.81
C ARG A 119 -1.20 5.26 -9.48
N LEU A 120 -0.12 5.47 -10.21
CA LEU A 120 0.71 6.67 -10.14
C LEU A 120 0.11 7.79 -11.01
N PRO A 121 0.18 9.06 -10.58
CA PRO A 121 -0.12 10.19 -11.44
C PRO A 121 0.87 10.28 -12.63
N ASP A 122 0.41 10.89 -13.72
CA ASP A 122 1.21 11.03 -14.92
C ASP A 122 2.48 11.86 -14.67
N GLY A 123 3.61 11.35 -15.15
CA GLY A 123 4.93 11.96 -14.98
C GLY A 123 5.51 11.90 -13.56
N LEU A 124 4.87 11.23 -12.60
CA LEU A 124 5.45 10.99 -11.26
C LEU A 124 6.06 9.60 -11.13
N THR A 125 7.01 9.48 -10.22
CA THR A 125 7.63 8.22 -9.79
C THR A 125 7.26 7.90 -8.35
N VAL A 126 7.45 6.65 -7.91
CA VAL A 126 7.31 6.26 -6.49
C VAL A 126 8.16 7.15 -5.59
N ARG A 127 9.39 7.46 -6.02
CA ARG A 127 10.31 8.32 -5.27
C ARG A 127 9.77 9.73 -5.07
N ASP A 128 9.03 10.27 -6.03
CA ASP A 128 8.40 11.60 -5.89
C ASP A 128 7.30 11.58 -4.81
N ILE A 129 6.53 10.48 -4.75
CA ILE A 129 5.54 10.26 -3.69
C ILE A 129 6.23 10.17 -2.33
N GLU A 130 7.22 9.29 -2.19
CA GLU A 130 7.98 9.11 -0.95
C GLU A 130 8.59 10.43 -0.48
N LYS A 131 9.27 11.16 -1.37
CA LYS A 131 9.89 12.45 -1.05
C LYS A 131 8.88 13.46 -0.53
N ALA A 132 7.70 13.56 -1.15
CA ALA A 132 6.66 14.48 -0.71
C ALA A 132 6.04 14.09 0.62
N VAL A 133 5.84 12.79 0.85
CA VAL A 133 5.32 12.25 2.12
C VAL A 133 6.32 12.50 3.25
N TYR A 134 7.60 12.17 3.06
CA TYR A 134 8.65 12.42 4.06
C TYR A 134 8.79 13.92 4.37
N ALA A 135 8.80 14.79 3.36
CA ALA A 135 8.84 16.23 3.58
C ALA A 135 7.60 16.75 4.32
N ALA A 136 6.44 16.12 4.14
CA ALA A 136 5.21 16.50 4.84
C ALA A 136 5.23 16.15 6.33
N ILE A 137 5.99 15.14 6.74
CA ILE A 137 6.05 14.66 8.13
C ILE A 137 7.37 14.97 8.84
N GLU A 138 8.34 15.55 8.14
CA GLU A 138 9.69 15.87 8.66
C GLU A 138 9.68 16.71 9.94
N HIS A 139 8.64 17.53 10.12
CA HIS A 139 8.48 18.41 11.27
C HIS A 139 7.88 17.71 12.51
N LEU A 140 7.41 16.46 12.37
CA LEU A 140 6.83 15.71 13.49
C LEU A 140 7.93 15.12 14.38
N PRO A 141 7.68 14.96 15.69
CA PRO A 141 8.59 14.26 16.59
C PRO A 141 8.89 12.83 16.09
N PRO A 142 10.09 12.27 16.30
CA PRO A 142 10.41 10.90 15.88
C PRO A 142 9.50 9.81 16.47
N ASP A 143 8.88 10.09 17.62
CA ASP A 143 7.97 9.21 18.37
C ASP A 143 6.48 9.56 18.20
N HIS A 144 6.14 10.37 17.19
CA HIS A 144 4.74 10.69 16.89
C HIS A 144 3.93 9.42 16.60
N HIS A 145 2.66 9.42 17.01
CA HIS A 145 1.75 8.35 16.64
C HIS A 145 1.45 8.44 15.13
N PRO A 146 1.43 7.33 14.37
CA PRO A 146 1.16 7.35 12.92
C PRO A 146 -0.10 8.11 12.52
N ALA A 147 -1.14 8.08 13.35
CA ALA A 147 -2.39 8.82 13.12
C ALA A 147 -2.19 10.34 13.07
N GLU A 148 -1.19 10.89 13.77
CA GLU A 148 -0.86 12.32 13.76
C GLU A 148 -0.29 12.76 12.41
N ALA A 149 0.36 11.84 11.68
CA ALA A 149 0.90 12.11 10.35
C ALA A 149 -0.17 12.07 9.25
N VAL A 150 -1.29 11.36 9.45
CA VAL A 150 -2.33 11.14 8.43
C VAL A 150 -2.83 12.43 7.78
N PRO A 151 -3.14 13.51 8.50
CA PRO A 151 -3.59 14.76 7.87
C PRO A 151 -2.53 15.37 6.94
N ALA A 152 -1.26 15.37 7.34
CA ALA A 152 -0.15 15.90 6.54
C ALA A 152 0.11 15.03 5.30
N ILE A 153 0.12 13.71 5.46
CA ILE A 153 0.27 12.74 4.37
C ILE A 153 -0.87 12.88 3.37
N ARG A 154 -2.13 12.91 3.85
CA ARG A 154 -3.31 13.08 3.00
C ARG A 154 -3.23 14.38 2.19
N ALA A 155 -2.83 15.48 2.82
CA ALA A 155 -2.68 16.76 2.13
C ALA A 155 -1.57 16.71 1.06
N ALA A 156 -0.45 16.05 1.33
CA ALA A 156 0.63 15.89 0.36
C ALA A 156 0.20 15.04 -0.84
N LEU A 157 -0.43 13.89 -0.60
CA LEU A 157 -0.92 13.00 -1.65
C LEU A 157 -2.02 13.66 -2.47
N ALA A 158 -2.99 14.34 -1.84
CA ALA A 158 -4.04 15.07 -2.54
C ALA A 158 -3.46 16.11 -3.52
N ARG A 159 -2.39 16.83 -3.14
CA ARG A 159 -1.71 17.76 -4.06
C ARG A 159 -1.13 17.03 -5.26
N LEU A 160 -0.45 15.90 -5.07
CA LEU A 160 0.17 15.15 -6.16
C LEU A 160 -0.86 14.52 -7.12
N TYR A 161 -1.94 13.96 -6.56
CA TYR A 161 -2.96 13.23 -7.30
C TYR A 161 -4.02 14.15 -7.93
N HIS A 162 -4.23 15.36 -7.40
CA HIS A 162 -5.20 16.31 -7.95
C HIS A 162 -4.57 17.45 -8.77
N ALA A 163 -3.29 17.80 -8.60
CA ALA A 163 -2.67 18.90 -9.34
C ALA A 163 -2.50 18.65 -10.86
N ARG A 164 -2.85 17.45 -11.35
CA ARG A 164 -2.64 17.07 -12.76
C ARG A 164 -3.84 16.40 -13.44
N ARG A 165 -5.08 16.56 -12.94
CA ARG A 165 -6.24 16.30 -13.82
C ARG A 165 -6.21 17.36 -14.93
N PRO A 166 -6.04 17.01 -16.22
CA PRO A 166 -6.14 18.01 -17.27
C PRO A 166 -7.54 18.62 -17.19
N SER A 167 -7.58 19.95 -17.13
CA SER A 167 -8.77 20.71 -17.40
C SER A 167 -9.35 20.17 -18.70
N ARG A 168 -10.53 19.52 -18.66
CA ARG A 168 -11.32 19.34 -19.88
C ARG A 168 -11.58 20.75 -20.38
N GLN A 169 -10.86 21.16 -21.44
CA GLN A 169 -11.27 22.32 -22.19
C GLN A 169 -12.64 21.99 -22.76
N ILE A 170 -13.62 22.78 -22.33
CA ILE A 170 -14.91 22.87 -22.98
C ILE A 170 -14.59 23.60 -24.29
N GLU A 171 -14.65 22.88 -25.40
CA GLU A 171 -14.72 23.48 -26.73
C GLU A 171 -16.14 24.05 -26.90
N GLU A 172 -16.23 25.35 -27.11
CA GLU A 172 -17.34 26.04 -27.80
C GLU A 172 -16.79 26.65 -29.10
#